data_AF-A0A929I440-F1
#
_entry.id   AF-A0A929I440-F1
#
_cell.length_a   1.000
_cell.length_b   1.000
_cell.length_c   1.000
_cell.angle_alpha   90.00
_cell.angle_beta   90.00
_cell.angle_gamma   90.00
#
_symmetry.space_group_name_H-M   'P 1'
#
loop_
_entity.id
_entity.type
_entity.pdbx_description
1 polymer ?
#
loop_
_entity_poly.entity_id
_entity_poly.type
_entity_poly.pdbx_seq_one_letter_code
_entity_poly.pdbx_strand_id
1 'polypeptide(L)'
;MSLLILLPLVFTASFVLTMVGLGGGLIFSPLFILLQFPVHTAVSASLFLNGIAALSAAITYFRKKMVDVKIGLPLIISSSLFAPLG
;
A
#
# COMPACT_ATOMS: atom_id res chain seq x y z
N MET A 1 -1.66 26.02 -2.18
CA MET A 1 -0.22 25.69 -2.32
C MET A 1 0.06 25.36 -3.77
N SER A 2 1.12 25.94 -4.35
CA SER A 2 1.53 25.66 -5.73
C SER A 2 1.86 24.17 -5.91
N LEU A 3 1.37 23.59 -7.01
CA LEU A 3 1.58 22.17 -7.39
C LEU A 3 3.07 21.76 -7.32
N LEU A 4 3.96 22.72 -7.59
CA LEU A 4 5.42 22.61 -7.55
C LEU A 4 6.00 22.20 -6.18
N ILE A 5 5.35 22.56 -5.06
CA ILE A 5 5.82 22.19 -3.71
C ILE A 5 5.19 20.87 -3.28
N LEU A 6 3.96 20.61 -3.73
CA LEU A 6 3.17 19.46 -3.30
C LEU A 6 3.70 18.15 -3.90
N LEU A 7 4.16 18.20 -5.15
CA LEU A 7 4.69 17.05 -5.88
C LEU A 7 5.97 16.45 -5.25
N PRO A 8 7.03 17.21 -4.95
CA PRO A 8 8.23 16.64 -4.32
C PRO A 8 7.98 16.17 -2.88
N LEU A 9 7.10 16.85 -2.14
CA LEU A 9 6.76 16.46 -0.77
C LEU A 9 6.02 15.11 -0.75
N VAL A 10 5.03 14.95 -1.63
CA VAL A 10 4.28 13.70 -1.71
C VAL A 10 5.14 12.58 -2.30
N PHE A 11 6.00 12.87 -3.26
CA PHE A 11 6.93 11.89 -3.81
C PHE A 11 7.91 11.36 -2.76
N THR A 12 8.57 12.26 -2.01
CA THR A 12 9.51 11.87 -0.95
C THR A 12 8.83 11.13 0.19
N ALA A 13 7.64 11.58 0.63
CA ALA A 13 6.84 10.87 1.61
C ALA A 13 6.43 9.47 1.11
N SER A 14 5.99 9.35 -0.14
CA SER A 14 5.62 8.06 -0.77
C SER A 14 6.79 7.11 -0.88
N PHE A 15 7.96 7.64 -1.23
CA PHE A 15 9.17 6.86 -1.37
C PHE A 15 9.60 6.29 -0.01
N VAL A 16 9.67 7.13 1.03
CA VAL A 16 10.04 6.70 2.38
C VAL A 16 9.03 5.69 2.93
N LEU A 17 7.73 5.95 2.81
CA LEU A 17 6.69 5.05 3.34
C LEU A 17 6.67 3.69 2.61
N THR A 18 6.98 3.68 1.31
CA THR A 18 7.12 2.44 0.53
C THR A 18 8.37 1.66 0.97
N MET A 19 9.48 2.34 1.26
CA MET A 19 10.68 1.68 1.82
C MET A 19 10.42 1.05 3.19
N VAL A 20 9.56 1.65 4.01
CA VAL A 20 9.13 1.11 5.31
C VAL A 20 8.24 -0.14 5.15
N GLY A 21 7.72 -0.42 3.95
CA GLY A 21 6.95 -1.63 3.66
C GLY A 21 5.48 -1.56 4.08
N LEU A 22 4.97 -0.38 4.45
CA LEU A 22 3.56 -0.16 4.82
C LEU A 22 2.59 -0.27 3.63
N GLY A 23 3.11 -0.34 2.40
CA GLY A 23 2.31 -0.26 1.18
C GLY A 23 1.83 1.18 0.94
N GLY A 24 1.91 1.65 -0.30
CA GLY A 24 1.56 3.02 -0.66
C GLY A 24 0.10 3.43 -0.41
N GLY A 25 -0.77 2.50 0.04
CA GLY A 25 -2.20 2.73 0.29
C GLY A 25 -2.50 3.89 1.24
N LEU A 26 -1.68 4.08 2.29
CA LEU A 26 -1.80 5.21 3.22
C LEU A 26 -1.63 6.57 2.52
N ILE A 27 -0.91 6.61 1.39
CA ILE A 27 -0.63 7.84 0.66
C ILE A 27 -1.52 7.98 -0.58
N PHE A 28 -1.91 6.89 -1.24
CA PHE A 28 -2.81 6.93 -2.40
C PHE A 28 -4.17 7.54 -2.06
N SER A 29 -4.74 7.23 -0.90
CA SER A 29 -6.05 7.74 -0.47
C SER A 29 -6.07 9.28 -0.34
N PRO A 30 -5.21 9.91 0.48
CA PRO A 30 -5.17 11.37 0.58
C PRO A 30 -4.70 12.04 -0.72
N LEU A 31 -3.85 11.41 -1.53
CA LEU A 31 -3.46 11.91 -2.85
C LEU A 31 -4.64 12.08 -3.79
N PHE A 32 -5.48 11.06 -3.93
CA PHE A 32 -6.62 11.12 -4.83
C PHE A 32 -7.69 12.10 -4.35
N ILE A 33 -7.86 12.24 -3.03
CA ILE A 33 -8.73 13.26 -2.44
C ILE A 33 -8.18 14.68 -2.74
N LEU A 34 -6.86 14.89 -2.63
CA LEU A 34 -6.23 16.16 -3.01
C LEU A 34 -6.36 16.49 -4.50
N LEU A 35 -6.36 15.47 -5.35
CA LEU A 35 -6.58 15.57 -6.80
C LEU A 35 -8.05 15.78 -7.18
N GLN A 36 -8.94 16.00 -6.19
CA GLN A 36 -10.38 16.21 -6.36
C GLN A 36 -11.12 15.04 -7.04
N PHE A 37 -10.61 13.82 -6.93
CA PHE A 37 -11.36 12.65 -7.35
C PHE A 37 -12.55 12.38 -6.40
N PRO A 38 -13.66 11.80 -6.90
CA PRO A 38 -14.75 11.34 -6.06
C PRO A 38 -14.21 10.37 -4.99
N VAL A 39 -14.55 10.60 -3.72
CA VAL A 39 -14.04 9.83 -2.58
C VAL A 39 -14.23 8.32 -2.79
N HIS A 40 -15.37 7.92 -3.38
CA HIS A 40 -15.68 6.52 -3.66
C HIS A 40 -14.70 5.88 -4.67
N THR A 41 -14.27 6.63 -5.69
CA THR A 41 -13.30 6.20 -6.69
C THR A 41 -11.88 6.27 -6.15
N ALA A 42 -11.56 7.28 -5.34
CA ALA A 42 -10.27 7.45 -4.68
C ALA A 42 -9.96 6.28 -3.74
N VAL A 43 -10.93 5.86 -2.92
CA VAL A 43 -10.77 4.76 -1.96
C VAL A 43 -10.57 3.43 -2.70
N SER A 44 -11.41 3.14 -3.69
CA SER A 44 -11.32 1.89 -4.46
C SER A 44 -10.01 1.79 -5.26
N ALA A 45 -9.58 2.87 -5.92
CA ALA A 45 -8.31 2.93 -6.64
C ALA A 45 -7.11 2.77 -5.68
N SER A 46 -7.15 3.39 -4.50
CA SER A 46 -6.09 3.28 -3.49
C SER A 46 -5.93 1.86 -2.97
N LEU A 47 -7.05 1.18 -2.67
CA LEU A 47 -7.05 -0.20 -2.23
C LEU A 47 -6.52 -1.13 -3.32
N PHE A 48 -6.93 -0.91 -4.57
CA PHE A 48 -6.44 -1.68 -5.71
C PHE A 48 -4.92 -1.52 -5.90
N LEU A 49 -4.43 -0.28 -5.89
CA LEU A 49 -3.00 0.01 -5.98
C LEU A 49 -2.21 -0.58 -4.80
N ASN A 50 -2.78 -0.53 -3.59
CA ASN A 50 -2.16 -1.13 -2.42
C ASN A 50 -2.08 -2.66 -2.55
N GLY A 51 -3.13 -3.31 -3.07
CA GLY A 51 -3.12 -4.74 -3.36
C GLY A 51 -2.06 -5.14 -4.38
N ILE A 52 -1.91 -4.37 -5.48
CA ILE A 52 -0.84 -4.59 -6.47
C ILE A 52 0.54 -4.39 -5.85
N ALA A 53 0.73 -3.35 -5.05
CA ALA A 53 2.00 -3.09 -4.37
C ALA A 53 2.36 -4.21 -3.39
N ALA A 54 1.40 -4.69 -2.59
CA ALA A 54 1.57 -5.81 -1.69
C ALA A 54 1.88 -7.11 -2.44
N LEU A 55 1.22 -7.38 -3.57
CA LEU A 55 1.52 -8.52 -4.43
C LEU A 55 2.94 -8.44 -5.02
N SER A 56 3.34 -7.26 -5.52
CA SER A 56 4.68 -7.04 -6.05
C SER A 56 5.75 -7.24 -4.97
N ALA A 57 5.52 -6.72 -3.77
CA ALA A 57 6.38 -6.95 -2.62
C ALA A 57 6.44 -8.43 -2.25
N ALA A 58 5.30 -9.11 -2.16
CA ALA A 58 5.22 -10.54 -1.85
C ALA A 58 6.02 -11.38 -2.85
N ILE A 59 5.85 -11.15 -4.16
CA ILE A 59 6.62 -11.82 -5.22
C ILE A 59 8.12 -11.54 -5.06
N THR A 60 8.49 -10.29 -4.79
CA THR A 60 9.89 -9.87 -4.63
C THR A 60 10.54 -10.55 -3.43
N TYR A 61 9.88 -10.55 -2.26
CA TYR A 61 10.37 -11.22 -1.06
C TYR A 61 10.41 -12.74 -1.23
N PHE A 62 9.42 -13.33 -1.91
CA PHE A 62 9.39 -14.75 -2.22
C PHE A 62 10.57 -15.16 -3.12
N ARG A 63 10.87 -14.37 -4.16
CA ARG A 63 12.04 -14.60 -5.03
C ARG A 63 13.37 -14.46 -4.30
N LYS A 64 13.45 -13.59 -3.29
CA LYS A 64 14.65 -13.43 -2.46
C LYS A 64 14.83 -14.54 -1.40
N LYS A 65 13.93 -15.54 -1.34
CA LYS A 65 13.91 -16.61 -0.32
C LYS A 65 13.87 -16.07 1.12
N MET A 66 13.42 -14.84 1.31
CA MET A 66 13.30 -14.21 2.63
C MET A 66 11.93 -14.49 3.28
N VAL A 67 11.07 -15.25 2.60
CA VAL A 67 9.74 -15.62 3.08
C VAL A 67 9.80 -17.04 3.63
N ASP A 68 9.65 -17.16 4.95
CA ASP A 68 9.46 -18.47 5.57
C ASP A 68 8.01 -18.93 5.36
N VAL A 69 7.81 -19.73 4.31
CA VAL A 69 6.47 -20.15 3.87
C VAL A 69 5.72 -20.92 4.96
N LYS A 70 6.44 -21.60 5.87
CA LYS A 70 5.84 -22.31 7.00
C LYS A 70 5.16 -21.38 8.00
N ILE A 71 5.67 -20.16 8.16
CA ILE A 71 5.11 -19.15 9.08
C ILE A 71 4.21 -18.18 8.32
N GLY A 72 4.60 -17.79 7.10
CA GLY A 72 3.85 -16.84 6.28
C GLY A 72 2.46 -17.34 5.90
N LEU A 73 2.31 -18.63 5.55
CA LEU A 73 1.02 -19.18 5.12
C LEU A 73 -0.02 -19.22 6.25
N PRO A 74 0.28 -19.74 7.47
CA PRO A 74 -0.62 -19.62 8.61
C PRO A 74 -0.97 -18.17 8.96
N LEU A 75 -0.02 -17.25 8.83
CA LEU A 75 -0.19 -15.84 9.17
C LEU A 75 -1.11 -15.13 8.17
N ILE A 76 -1.01 -15.45 6.87
CA ILE A 76 -1.93 -14.96 5.85
C ILE A 76 -3.36 -15.49 6.10
N ILE A 77 -3.50 -16.78 6.39
CA ILE A 77 -4.80 -17.42 6.63
C ILE A 77 -5.48 -16.85 7.88
N SER A 78 -4.75 -16.79 9.00
CA SER A 78 -5.26 -16.23 10.25
C SER A 78 -5.59 -14.75 10.09
N SER A 79 -4.71 -13.94 9.50
CA SER A 79 -4.98 -12.51 9.30
C SER A 79 -6.17 -12.27 8.37
N SER A 80 -6.35 -13.08 7.32
CA SER A 80 -7.49 -12.91 6.39
C SER A 80 -8.83 -13.29 7.03
N LEU A 81 -8.83 -14.32 7.89
CA LEU A 81 -10.03 -14.76 8.62
C LEU A 81 -10.39 -13.82 9.78
N PHE A 82 -9.38 -13.25 10.45
CA PHE A 82 -9.58 -12.34 11.58
C PHE A 82 -9.65 -10.86 11.18
N ALA A 83 -9.23 -10.46 9.97
CA ALA A 83 -9.33 -9.08 9.49
C ALA A 83 -10.75 -8.46 9.59
N PRO A 84 -11.86 -9.19 9.40
CA PRO A 84 -13.20 -8.63 9.61
C PRO A 84 -13.57 -8.41 11.08
N LEU A 85 -12.88 -9.07 12.01
CA LEU A 85 -13.17 -9.04 13.45
C LEU A 85 -12.46 -7.92 14.21
N GLY A 86 -11.49 -7.24 13.57
CA GLY A 86 -10.69 -6.15 14.14
C GLY A 86 -9.25 -6.54 14.38
#